data_AF-A0A5T0EAU8-F1
#
_entry.id   AF-A0A5T0EAU8-F1
#
_cell.length_a   1.000
_cell.length_b   1.000
_cell.length_c   1.000
_cell.angle_alpha   90.00
_cell.angle_beta   90.00
_cell.angle_gamma   90.00
#
_symmetry.space_group_name_H-M   'P 1'
#
loop_
_entity.id
_entity.type
_entity.pdbx_description
1 polymer ?
#
loop_
_entity_poly.entity_id
_entity_poly.type
_entity_poly.pdbx_seq_one_letter_code
_entity_poly.pdbx_strand_id
1 'polypeptide(L)'
;MPSLALAPKNVEEVQAIVKIANEFKIPLFPISTGKNLGYGPYVDGLFSQSNFGIVTKMGFWMMPKPEHYMLLSIKMKKREDLIPAVEILNYLEDSFIVGWPQYFSPLNPPYGKPMNAELKGYLTSKNGLPDMDKIQNYALKNKIPYMDKIQNYALKNKIPYWNIDVSVYGCKEVCYANLEYIKQRFKIIEGVDISIVQEFSLPLNLEQKKQLKHKVTLGIPNMEIFWLSTRGEVLEPSDGHVWFSPIIPRDGKELLKCQEVYMNLFREFGEESPITPFSHPRSWMYRAFCFMLAFNNSRTDKAHN
;
A
#
# COMPACT_ATOMS: atom_id res chain seq x y z
N MET A 1 4.43 15.77 -37.22
CA MET A 1 3.72 16.57 -36.20
C MET A 1 2.25 16.64 -36.59
N PRO A 2 1.29 16.56 -35.67
CA PRO A 2 -0.11 16.83 -36.01
C PRO A 2 -0.26 18.29 -36.47
N SER A 3 -0.92 18.50 -37.61
CA SER A 3 -1.06 19.83 -38.22
C SER A 3 -2.24 20.64 -37.66
N LEU A 4 -3.17 20.00 -36.96
CA LEU A 4 -4.38 20.60 -36.40
C LEU A 4 -4.94 19.72 -35.27
N ALA A 5 -5.50 20.32 -34.23
CA ALA A 5 -6.25 19.64 -33.18
C ALA A 5 -7.67 20.24 -33.08
N LEU A 6 -8.69 19.37 -32.98
CA LEU A 6 -10.10 19.76 -32.92
C LEU A 6 -10.73 19.12 -31.67
N ALA A 7 -11.52 19.90 -30.93
CA ALA A 7 -12.19 19.48 -29.69
C ALA A 7 -13.72 19.59 -29.85
N PRO A 8 -14.38 18.59 -30.47
CA PRO A 8 -15.83 18.62 -30.68
C PRO A 8 -16.59 18.51 -29.35
N LYS A 9 -17.71 19.23 -29.23
CA LYS A 9 -18.54 19.31 -28.03
C LYS A 9 -19.74 18.37 -28.04
N ASN A 10 -20.16 17.90 -29.22
CA ASN A 10 -21.35 17.09 -29.43
C ASN A 10 -21.15 16.12 -30.60
N VAL A 11 -22.14 15.25 -30.84
CA VAL A 11 -22.10 14.21 -31.87
C VAL A 11 -22.09 14.82 -33.27
N GLU A 12 -22.84 15.90 -33.47
CA GLU A 12 -22.99 16.60 -34.75
C GLU A 12 -21.63 17.18 -35.21
N GLU A 13 -20.85 17.74 -34.29
CA GLU A 13 -19.51 18.25 -34.55
C GLU A 13 -18.53 17.10 -34.88
N VAL A 14 -18.61 15.96 -34.17
CA VAL A 14 -17.80 14.77 -34.53
C VAL A 14 -18.12 14.31 -35.95
N GLN A 15 -19.41 14.21 -36.30
CA GLN A 15 -19.84 13.82 -37.63
C GLN A 15 -19.35 14.79 -38.71
N ALA A 16 -19.40 16.10 -38.45
CA ALA A 16 -18.90 17.11 -39.38
C ALA A 16 -17.38 16.97 -39.61
N ILE A 17 -16.61 16.78 -38.53
CA ILE A 17 -15.16 16.56 -38.61
C ILE A 17 -14.84 15.31 -39.44
N VAL A 18 -15.53 14.20 -39.18
CA VAL A 18 -15.32 12.94 -39.91
C VAL A 18 -15.69 13.07 -41.39
N LYS A 19 -16.79 13.78 -41.72
CA LYS A 19 -17.18 14.05 -43.11
C LYS A 19 -16.11 14.84 -43.86
N ILE A 20 -15.65 15.95 -43.28
CA ILE A 20 -14.60 16.80 -43.88
C ILE A 20 -13.31 15.99 -44.04
N ALA A 21 -12.88 15.26 -43.01
CA ALA A 21 -11.68 14.45 -43.10
C ALA A 21 -11.74 13.37 -44.19
N ASN A 22 -12.91 12.74 -44.36
CA ASN A 22 -13.12 11.76 -45.42
C ASN A 22 -13.16 12.39 -46.83
N GLU A 23 -13.71 13.60 -46.97
CA GLU A 23 -13.72 14.37 -48.22
C GLU A 23 -12.30 14.70 -48.67
N PHE A 24 -11.48 15.24 -47.76
CA PHE A 24 -10.11 15.66 -48.06
C PHE A 24 -9.05 14.56 -47.85
N LYS A 25 -9.47 13.33 -47.52
CA LYS A 25 -8.60 12.18 -47.25
C LYS A 25 -7.54 12.47 -46.17
N ILE A 26 -7.94 13.24 -45.15
CA ILE A 26 -7.10 13.57 -44.00
C ILE A 26 -7.23 12.44 -42.96
N PRO A 27 -6.13 11.79 -42.53
CA PRO A 27 -6.19 10.79 -41.47
C PRO A 27 -6.55 11.44 -40.14
N LEU A 28 -7.52 10.85 -39.43
CA LEU A 28 -7.95 11.28 -38.10
C LEU A 28 -7.34 10.39 -37.02
N PHE A 29 -6.89 11.01 -35.93
CA PHE A 29 -6.39 10.34 -34.74
C PHE A 29 -7.21 10.83 -33.54
N PRO A 30 -8.32 10.17 -33.18
CA PRO A 30 -9.12 10.58 -32.03
C PRO A 30 -8.30 10.41 -30.76
N ILE A 31 -8.16 11.48 -29.98
CA ILE A 31 -7.53 11.48 -28.66
C ILE A 31 -8.62 11.85 -27.66
N SER A 32 -9.00 10.91 -26.81
CA SER A 32 -9.87 11.16 -25.66
C SER A 32 -9.00 11.48 -24.45
N THR A 33 -9.38 12.49 -23.67
CA THR A 33 -8.70 12.87 -22.43
C THR A 33 -9.00 11.87 -21.31
N GLY A 34 -8.67 10.59 -21.51
CA GLY A 34 -8.74 9.51 -20.52
C GLY A 34 -10.12 8.89 -20.29
N LYS A 35 -11.19 9.34 -20.96
CA LYS A 35 -12.43 8.53 -21.08
C LYS A 35 -12.23 7.55 -22.22
N ASN A 36 -11.45 6.53 -21.91
CA ASN A 36 -10.88 5.51 -22.76
C ASN A 36 -11.94 4.54 -23.32
N LEU A 37 -13.03 5.04 -23.88
CA LEU A 37 -14.04 4.20 -24.52
C LEU A 37 -14.00 4.28 -26.05
N GLY A 38 -13.40 5.34 -26.61
CA GLY A 38 -13.22 5.50 -28.05
C GLY A 38 -14.50 5.20 -28.85
N TYR A 39 -14.32 4.68 -30.07
CA TYR A 39 -15.34 3.96 -30.82
C TYR A 39 -14.80 2.57 -31.14
N GLY A 40 -15.59 1.52 -30.89
CA GLY A 40 -15.16 0.13 -31.07
C GLY A 40 -14.51 -0.49 -29.82
N PRO A 41 -13.73 -1.58 -29.99
CA PRO A 41 -13.11 -2.29 -28.86
C PRO A 41 -12.15 -1.41 -28.06
N TYR A 42 -12.19 -1.55 -26.73
CA TYR A 42 -11.21 -0.96 -25.82
C TYR A 42 -9.95 -1.83 -25.77
N VAL A 43 -8.81 -1.32 -26.26
CA VAL A 43 -7.59 -2.13 -26.50
C VAL A 43 -6.40 -1.78 -25.62
N ASP A 44 -6.46 -0.76 -24.76
CA ASP A 44 -5.33 -0.33 -23.93
C ASP A 44 -4.78 -1.46 -23.04
N GLY A 45 -5.67 -2.31 -22.51
CA GLY A 45 -5.32 -3.48 -21.72
C GLY A 45 -4.49 -4.50 -22.49
N LEU A 46 -4.66 -4.60 -23.82
CA LEU A 46 -3.89 -5.51 -24.67
C LEU A 46 -2.40 -5.15 -24.67
N PHE A 47 -2.05 -3.87 -24.54
CA PHE A 47 -0.66 -3.41 -24.56
C PHE A 47 0.02 -3.46 -23.18
N SER A 48 -0.75 -3.54 -22.10
CA SER A 48 -0.22 -3.59 -20.73
C SER A 48 0.36 -4.98 -20.43
N GLN A 49 1.63 -5.05 -19.99
CA GLN A 49 2.34 -6.31 -19.75
C GLN A 49 2.34 -7.27 -20.95
N SER A 50 2.51 -6.72 -22.16
CA SER A 50 2.45 -7.48 -23.42
C SER A 50 3.64 -7.18 -24.33
N ASN A 51 3.69 -7.89 -25.46
CA ASN A 51 4.61 -7.65 -26.56
C ASN A 51 3.89 -7.29 -27.89
N PHE A 52 2.63 -6.87 -27.83
CA PHE A 52 1.82 -6.60 -29.04
C PHE A 52 2.12 -5.27 -29.75
N GLY A 53 2.99 -4.44 -29.19
CA GLY A 53 3.41 -3.20 -29.81
C GLY A 53 4.34 -2.36 -28.95
N ILE A 54 4.83 -1.26 -29.51
CA ILE A 54 5.69 -0.30 -28.82
C ILE A 54 4.85 0.94 -28.51
N VAL A 55 4.65 1.22 -27.22
CA VAL A 55 3.97 2.45 -26.77
C VAL A 55 4.88 3.65 -27.02
N THR A 56 4.44 4.59 -27.86
CA THR A 56 5.22 5.81 -28.17
C THR A 56 4.68 7.08 -27.48
N LYS A 57 3.44 7.04 -26.99
CA LYS A 57 2.76 8.13 -26.26
C LYS A 57 1.75 7.51 -25.29
N MET A 58 1.54 8.15 -24.14
CA MET A 58 0.56 7.73 -23.14
C MET A 58 -0.02 8.97 -22.46
N GLY A 59 -1.34 8.96 -22.20
CA GLY A 59 -2.03 9.97 -21.42
C GLY A 59 -2.50 9.38 -20.10
N PHE A 60 -2.40 10.15 -19.02
CA PHE A 60 -2.95 9.80 -17.70
C PHE A 60 -3.54 11.04 -17.05
N TRP A 61 -4.47 10.82 -16.12
CA TRP A 61 -5.06 11.90 -15.34
C TRP A 61 -4.14 12.33 -14.20
N MET A 62 -4.21 13.62 -13.89
CA MET A 62 -3.52 14.23 -12.76
C MET A 62 -4.54 14.72 -11.75
N MET A 63 -4.34 14.36 -10.48
CA MET A 63 -5.10 14.94 -9.38
C MET A 63 -4.77 16.45 -9.30
N PRO A 64 -5.78 17.35 -9.26
CA PRO A 64 -5.54 18.76 -8.95
C PRO A 64 -4.85 18.89 -7.59
N LYS A 65 -3.92 19.84 -7.47
CA LYS A 65 -3.21 20.08 -6.22
C LYS A 65 -4.22 20.48 -5.13
N PRO A 66 -4.31 19.76 -3.99
CA PRO A 66 -5.21 20.15 -2.91
C PRO A 66 -4.71 21.41 -2.19
N GLU A 67 -5.59 22.03 -1.41
CA GLU A 67 -5.25 23.23 -0.61
C GLU A 67 -4.59 22.87 0.73
N HIS A 68 -4.95 21.71 1.28
CA HIS A 68 -4.50 21.23 2.57
C HIS A 68 -4.24 19.71 2.53
N TYR A 69 -3.20 19.31 3.25
CA TYR A 69 -2.81 17.91 3.46
C TYR A 69 -2.79 17.63 4.96
N MET A 70 -3.46 16.55 5.36
CA MET A 70 -3.46 16.06 6.74
C MET A 70 -3.06 14.58 6.72
N LEU A 71 -2.15 14.19 7.60
CA LEU A 71 -1.76 12.80 7.82
C LEU A 71 -2.20 12.38 9.22
N LEU A 72 -3.08 11.37 9.25
CA LEU A 72 -3.56 10.75 10.47
C LEU A 72 -2.75 9.49 10.76
N SER A 73 -2.52 9.20 12.03
CA SER A 73 -2.00 7.92 12.51
C SER A 73 -3.08 7.25 13.36
N ILE A 74 -3.48 6.06 12.95
CA ILE A 74 -4.48 5.21 13.59
C ILE A 74 -3.77 4.03 14.23
N LYS A 75 -3.67 4.03 15.56
CA LYS A 75 -2.99 2.99 16.33
C LYS A 75 -4.00 2.07 16.98
N MET A 76 -3.78 0.77 16.86
CA MET A 76 -4.63 -0.26 17.43
C MET A 76 -3.81 -1.22 18.27
N LYS A 77 -4.41 -1.65 19.38
CA LYS A 77 -3.69 -2.40 20.40
C LYS A 77 -3.60 -3.88 20.04
N LYS A 78 -4.66 -4.47 19.48
CA LYS A 78 -4.78 -5.91 19.25
C LYS A 78 -4.51 -6.25 17.78
N ARG A 79 -4.05 -7.47 17.52
CA ARG A 79 -3.82 -7.97 16.15
C ARG A 79 -5.12 -8.01 15.35
N GLU A 80 -6.19 -8.46 15.99
CA GLU A 80 -7.51 -8.67 15.39
C GLU A 80 -8.26 -7.36 15.13
N ASP A 81 -7.87 -6.26 15.76
CA ASP A 81 -8.42 -4.91 15.50
C ASP A 81 -8.24 -4.52 14.03
N LEU A 82 -7.27 -5.12 13.33
CA LEU A 82 -7.07 -4.93 11.89
C LEU A 82 -8.30 -5.33 11.07
N ILE A 83 -9.07 -6.33 11.50
CA ILE A 83 -10.22 -6.84 10.76
C ILE A 83 -11.27 -5.74 10.55
N PRO A 84 -11.88 -5.16 11.61
CA PRO A 84 -12.80 -4.04 11.44
C PRO A 84 -12.11 -2.79 10.85
N ALA A 85 -10.82 -2.58 11.10
CA ALA A 85 -10.11 -1.43 10.54
C ALA A 85 -9.99 -1.48 9.01
N VAL A 86 -9.68 -2.65 8.43
CA VAL A 86 -9.63 -2.82 6.97
C VAL A 86 -11.00 -2.56 6.36
N GLU A 87 -12.08 -3.09 6.95
CA GLU A 87 -13.44 -2.85 6.47
C GLU A 87 -13.82 -1.36 6.50
N ILE A 88 -13.52 -0.67 7.59
CA ILE A 88 -13.76 0.78 7.71
C ILE A 88 -12.96 1.55 6.66
N LEU A 89 -11.66 1.24 6.50
CA LEU A 89 -10.77 1.93 5.58
C LEU A 89 -11.13 1.68 4.12
N ASN A 90 -11.55 0.47 3.75
CA ASN A 90 -12.05 0.18 2.41
C ASN A 90 -13.22 1.12 2.07
N TYR A 91 -14.21 1.22 2.96
CA TYR A 91 -15.33 2.14 2.75
C TYR A 91 -14.89 3.60 2.64
N LEU A 92 -14.00 4.06 3.52
CA LEU A 92 -13.54 5.45 3.53
C LEU A 92 -12.77 5.79 2.24
N GLU A 93 -11.93 4.87 1.76
CA GLU A 93 -11.16 5.05 0.53
C GLU A 93 -12.04 4.97 -0.71
N ASP A 94 -12.96 4.00 -0.78
CA ASP A 94 -13.91 3.84 -1.89
C ASP A 94 -14.88 5.04 -1.96
N SER A 95 -15.11 5.72 -0.84
CA SER A 95 -15.90 6.96 -0.74
C SER A 95 -15.07 8.22 -0.95
N PHE A 96 -13.79 8.11 -1.29
CA PHE A 96 -12.85 9.22 -1.49
C PHE A 96 -12.68 10.16 -0.28
N ILE A 97 -12.96 9.68 0.94
CA ILE A 97 -12.80 10.43 2.19
C ILE A 97 -11.33 10.48 2.61
N VAL A 98 -10.60 9.40 2.31
CA VAL A 98 -9.18 9.24 2.63
C VAL A 98 -8.39 8.86 1.38
N GLY A 99 -7.09 9.19 1.40
CA GLY A 99 -6.10 8.63 0.49
C GLY A 99 -5.72 7.20 0.86
N TRP A 100 -4.68 6.69 0.19
CA TRP A 100 -4.22 5.32 0.38
C TRP A 100 -3.71 5.06 1.80
N PRO A 101 -4.34 4.13 2.55
CA PRO A 101 -3.89 3.75 3.88
C PRO A 101 -2.55 3.01 3.82
N GLN A 102 -1.59 3.45 4.64
CA GLN A 102 -0.28 2.83 4.76
C GLN A 102 -0.23 2.02 6.06
N TYR A 103 -0.40 0.72 5.93
CA TYR A 103 -0.35 -0.23 7.03
C TYR A 103 1.09 -0.48 7.45
N PHE A 104 1.35 -0.55 8.75
CA PHE A 104 2.58 -1.10 9.33
C PHE A 104 2.35 -1.55 10.77
N SER A 105 3.29 -2.31 11.30
CA SER A 105 3.31 -2.69 12.72
C SER A 105 4.56 -2.11 13.36
N PRO A 106 4.46 -1.33 14.45
CA PRO A 106 5.61 -0.89 15.22
C PRO A 106 6.41 -2.02 15.88
N LEU A 107 5.88 -3.24 15.89
CA LEU A 107 6.60 -4.45 16.30
C LEU A 107 7.54 -4.94 15.18
N ASN A 108 7.32 -4.54 13.94
CA ASN A 108 8.28 -4.73 12.86
C ASN A 108 9.33 -3.61 12.91
N PRO A 109 10.63 -3.91 12.99
CA PRO A 109 11.66 -2.87 12.99
C PRO A 109 11.60 -2.05 11.69
N PRO A 110 11.88 -0.73 11.76
CA PRO A 110 12.09 0.09 10.57
C PRO A 110 13.20 -0.49 9.70
N TYR A 111 13.13 -0.24 8.39
CA TYR A 111 14.05 -0.78 7.41
C TYR A 111 15.53 -0.63 7.81
N GLY A 112 16.29 -1.72 7.64
CA GLY A 112 17.72 -1.77 7.95
C GLY A 112 18.06 -1.86 9.43
N LYS A 113 17.09 -1.78 10.36
CA LYS A 113 17.35 -1.94 11.79
C LYS A 113 17.18 -3.39 12.22
N PRO A 114 18.11 -3.94 13.04
CA PRO A 114 17.95 -5.27 13.58
C PRO A 114 16.72 -5.32 14.48
N MET A 115 15.94 -6.40 14.35
CA MET A 115 14.84 -6.67 15.26
C MET A 115 15.38 -6.83 16.68
N ASN A 116 14.60 -6.37 17.67
CA ASN A 116 14.91 -6.60 19.07
C ASN A 116 15.17 -8.11 19.31
N ALA A 117 16.26 -8.46 19.99
CA ALA A 117 16.68 -9.85 20.16
C ALA A 117 15.64 -10.72 20.91
N GLU A 118 14.89 -10.15 21.84
CA GLU A 118 13.78 -10.81 22.55
C GLU A 118 12.64 -11.12 21.57
N LEU A 119 12.26 -10.14 20.73
CA LEU A 119 11.23 -10.31 19.71
C LEU A 119 11.66 -11.29 18.60
N LYS A 120 12.92 -11.21 18.18
CA LYS A 120 13.53 -12.14 17.23
C LYS A 120 13.55 -13.57 17.79
N GLY A 121 13.89 -13.74 19.06
CA GLY A 121 13.84 -15.03 19.75
C GLY A 121 12.44 -15.63 19.80
N TYR A 122 11.39 -14.81 19.82
CA TYR A 122 10.02 -15.28 19.68
C TYR A 122 9.66 -15.69 18.27
N LEU A 123 10.35 -15.24 17.22
CA LEU A 123 10.09 -15.63 15.83
C LEU A 123 10.87 -16.88 15.39
N THR A 124 11.97 -17.21 16.07
CA THR A 124 12.92 -18.27 15.67
C THR A 124 12.88 -19.52 16.55
N SER A 125 11.97 -19.60 17.51
CA SER A 125 11.96 -20.65 18.52
C SER A 125 11.08 -21.85 18.08
N LYS A 126 11.73 -22.97 17.74
CA LYS A 126 11.22 -24.22 17.11
C LYS A 126 11.39 -24.29 15.58
N ASN A 127 12.65 -24.35 15.11
CA ASN A 127 13.00 -24.55 13.70
C ASN A 127 12.33 -23.51 12.76
N GLY A 128 12.43 -22.22 13.08
CA GLY A 128 11.89 -21.15 12.24
C GLY A 128 10.40 -20.87 12.41
N LEU A 129 9.70 -21.59 13.30
CA LEU A 129 8.44 -21.11 13.85
C LEU A 129 8.68 -20.21 15.06
N PRO A 130 7.73 -19.32 15.37
CA PRO A 130 7.59 -18.78 16.70
C PRO A 130 7.32 -19.88 17.77
N ASP A 131 7.87 -19.79 18.99
CA ASP A 131 7.60 -20.79 20.08
C ASP A 131 6.26 -20.53 20.74
N MET A 132 5.28 -21.24 20.24
CA MET A 132 3.87 -21.07 20.58
C MET A 132 3.48 -21.62 21.96
N ASP A 133 4.28 -22.51 22.55
CA ASP A 133 4.00 -23.07 23.89
C ASP A 133 4.42 -22.10 24.99
N LYS A 134 5.49 -21.32 24.75
CA LYS A 134 5.89 -20.23 25.63
C LYS A 134 5.06 -18.97 25.47
N ILE A 135 3.96 -18.98 24.70
CA ILE A 135 3.14 -17.80 24.37
C ILE A 135 1.81 -17.70 25.16
N GLN A 136 1.47 -18.63 26.09
CA GLN A 136 0.04 -18.96 26.33
C GLN A 136 -0.67 -18.77 27.72
N ASN A 137 -0.16 -18.13 28.79
CA ASN A 137 -0.85 -18.21 30.12
C ASN A 137 -1.66 -16.98 30.61
N TYR A 138 -2.60 -16.40 29.85
CA TYR A 138 -3.65 -15.56 30.49
C TYR A 138 -5.03 -15.48 29.80
N ALA A 139 -5.20 -15.73 28.50
CA ALA A 139 -6.53 -15.66 27.89
C ALA A 139 -7.33 -16.96 28.04
N LEU A 140 -7.92 -17.08 29.23
CA LEU A 140 -9.20 -17.72 29.48
C LEU A 140 -9.16 -19.11 30.14
N LYS A 141 -9.78 -19.11 31.32
CA LYS A 141 -10.76 -20.08 31.84
C LYS A 141 -11.75 -20.69 30.78
N ASN A 142 -11.61 -20.45 29.46
CA ASN A 142 -12.63 -20.62 28.42
C ASN A 142 -12.17 -21.20 27.04
N LYS A 143 -11.06 -21.95 26.94
CA LYS A 143 -10.78 -22.89 25.81
C LYS A 143 -10.92 -22.38 24.34
N ILE A 144 -9.99 -21.55 23.83
CA ILE A 144 -9.77 -21.31 22.37
C ILE A 144 -8.25 -21.07 22.10
N PRO A 145 -7.63 -21.50 20.97
CA PRO A 145 -6.17 -21.49 20.78
C PRO A 145 -5.55 -20.13 20.33
N TYR A 146 -4.38 -19.78 20.90
CA TYR A 146 -3.15 -19.23 20.23
C TYR A 146 -2.67 -17.73 20.32
N MET A 147 -3.28 -16.73 20.96
CA MET A 147 -2.90 -15.30 20.66
C MET A 147 -2.26 -14.41 21.76
N ASP A 148 -1.61 -14.95 22.80
CA ASP A 148 -1.51 -14.18 24.06
C ASP A 148 -0.23 -13.35 24.39
N LYS A 149 1.01 -13.71 24.01
CA LYS A 149 2.21 -13.06 24.61
C LYS A 149 2.88 -11.90 23.87
N ILE A 150 2.83 -11.83 22.54
CA ILE A 150 3.30 -10.63 21.82
C ILE A 150 2.38 -9.45 22.13
N GLN A 151 1.08 -9.71 22.23
CA GLN A 151 0.10 -8.76 22.73
C GLN A 151 0.48 -8.26 24.13
N ASN A 152 0.91 -9.15 25.04
CA ASN A 152 1.36 -8.76 26.37
C ASN A 152 2.68 -7.96 26.39
N TYR A 153 3.67 -8.26 25.52
CA TYR A 153 4.87 -7.41 25.35
C TYR A 153 4.49 -6.03 24.83
N ALA A 154 3.64 -5.98 23.81
CA ALA A 154 3.15 -4.75 23.20
C ALA A 154 2.37 -3.91 24.23
N LEU A 155 1.44 -4.52 24.97
CA LEU A 155 0.68 -3.87 26.04
C LEU A 155 1.57 -3.41 27.21
N LYS A 156 2.52 -4.25 27.66
CA LYS A 156 3.48 -3.93 28.74
C LYS A 156 4.36 -2.74 28.36
N ASN A 157 4.82 -2.68 27.13
CA ASN A 157 5.67 -1.60 26.62
C ASN A 157 4.87 -0.46 25.98
N LYS A 158 3.52 -0.52 26.02
CA LYS A 158 2.60 0.45 25.40
C LYS A 158 2.86 0.66 23.89
N ILE A 159 3.32 -0.38 23.21
CA ILE A 159 3.50 -0.43 21.76
C ILE A 159 2.18 -0.91 21.14
N PRO A 160 1.57 -0.19 20.19
CA PRO A 160 0.40 -0.71 19.48
C PRO A 160 0.82 -1.81 18.50
N TYR A 161 -0.04 -2.82 18.30
CA TYR A 161 0.23 -3.88 17.34
C TYR A 161 0.21 -3.34 15.90
N TRP A 162 -0.76 -2.49 15.59
CA TRP A 162 -0.92 -1.88 14.27
C TRP A 162 -0.82 -0.37 14.36
N ASN A 163 -0.19 0.23 13.35
CA ASN A 163 -0.25 1.64 13.09
C ASN A 163 -0.51 1.83 11.60
N ILE A 164 -1.60 2.52 11.29
CA ILE A 164 -2.01 2.81 9.91
C ILE A 164 -1.95 4.32 9.75
N ASP A 165 -1.09 4.78 8.84
CA ASP A 165 -1.09 6.17 8.43
C ASP A 165 -2.07 6.37 7.28
N VAL A 166 -2.88 7.43 7.34
CA VAL A 166 -3.91 7.72 6.33
C VAL A 166 -3.88 9.21 5.98
N SER A 167 -3.75 9.53 4.70
CA SER A 167 -3.80 10.91 4.22
C SER A 167 -5.23 11.38 3.99
N VAL A 168 -5.48 12.67 4.25
CA VAL A 168 -6.74 13.36 3.96
C VAL A 168 -6.39 14.64 3.20
N TYR A 169 -7.12 14.90 2.12
CA TYR A 169 -6.87 16.03 1.22
C TYR A 169 -8.14 16.87 1.06
N GLY A 170 -7.98 18.17 0.81
CA GLY A 170 -9.09 19.09 0.58
C GLY A 170 -8.75 20.50 1.02
N CYS A 171 -9.76 21.32 1.31
CA CYS A 171 -9.57 22.48 2.16
C CYS A 171 -9.46 22.05 3.63
N LYS A 172 -8.96 22.94 4.50
CA LYS A 172 -8.68 22.61 5.90
C LYS A 172 -9.93 22.13 6.62
N GLU A 173 -11.05 22.80 6.42
CA GLU A 173 -12.32 22.55 7.08
C GLU A 173 -12.85 21.15 6.75
N VAL A 174 -12.75 20.74 5.48
CA VAL A 174 -13.12 19.39 5.03
C VAL A 174 -12.20 18.33 5.64
N CYS A 175 -10.89 18.59 5.74
CA CYS A 175 -9.97 17.64 6.39
C CYS A 175 -10.36 17.38 7.86
N TYR A 176 -10.70 18.44 8.62
CA TYR A 176 -11.16 18.28 10.01
C TYR A 176 -12.53 17.62 10.12
N ALA A 177 -13.47 17.93 9.21
CA ALA A 177 -14.76 17.24 9.16
C ALA A 177 -14.58 15.73 8.89
N ASN A 178 -13.71 15.37 7.95
CA ASN A 178 -13.36 13.99 7.65
C ASN A 178 -12.67 13.31 8.83
N LEU A 179 -11.77 13.99 9.55
CA LEU A 179 -11.16 13.47 10.78
C LEU A 179 -12.22 13.08 11.82
N GLU A 180 -13.20 13.95 12.07
CA GLU A 180 -14.26 13.65 13.03
C GLU A 180 -15.14 12.47 12.58
N TYR A 181 -15.44 12.37 11.28
CA TYR A 181 -16.15 11.22 10.73
C TYR A 181 -15.35 9.92 10.86
N ILE A 182 -14.04 9.96 10.58
CA ILE A 182 -13.13 8.82 10.76
C ILE A 182 -13.12 8.38 12.23
N LYS A 183 -12.95 9.31 13.18
CA LYS A 183 -13.01 9.00 14.61
C LYS A 183 -14.31 8.32 15.00
N GLN A 184 -15.45 8.77 14.48
CA GLN A 184 -16.76 8.16 14.75
C GLN A 184 -16.82 6.71 14.26
N ARG A 185 -16.36 6.43 13.03
CA ARG A 185 -16.35 5.09 12.44
C ARG A 185 -15.48 4.11 13.22
N PHE A 186 -14.34 4.58 13.73
CA PHE A 186 -13.39 3.77 14.49
C PHE A 186 -13.78 3.52 15.95
N LYS A 187 -14.87 4.12 16.47
CA LYS A 187 -15.33 3.90 17.87
C LYS A 187 -15.62 2.44 18.22
N ILE A 188 -15.86 1.58 17.21
CA ILE A 188 -16.08 0.14 17.42
C ILE A 188 -14.80 -0.60 17.86
N ILE A 189 -13.62 -0.01 17.66
CA ILE A 189 -12.33 -0.58 18.04
C ILE A 189 -11.93 -0.01 19.41
N GLU A 190 -11.94 -0.88 20.41
CA GLU A 190 -11.65 -0.50 21.80
C GLU A 190 -10.20 0.01 21.96
N GLY A 191 -10.05 1.23 22.47
CA GLY A 191 -8.74 1.80 22.78
C GLY A 191 -7.92 2.20 21.56
N VAL A 192 -8.56 2.39 20.40
CA VAL A 192 -7.96 3.01 19.22
C VAL A 192 -7.48 4.44 19.55
N ASP A 193 -6.28 4.78 19.09
CA ASP A 193 -5.72 6.14 19.17
C ASP A 193 -5.62 6.71 17.76
N ILE A 194 -6.30 7.85 17.53
CA ILE A 194 -6.29 8.56 16.24
C ILE A 194 -5.77 9.96 16.49
N SER A 195 -4.63 10.28 15.89
CA SER A 195 -3.96 11.57 16.04
C SER A 195 -3.48 12.12 14.70
N ILE A 196 -3.44 13.45 14.59
CA ILE A 196 -2.81 14.14 13.47
C ILE A 196 -1.30 14.06 13.71
N VAL A 197 -0.55 13.48 12.78
CA VAL A 197 0.91 13.39 12.87
C VAL A 197 1.61 14.41 12.00
N GLN A 198 0.97 14.86 10.91
CA GLN A 198 1.44 15.97 10.09
C GLN A 198 0.24 16.71 9.47
N GLU A 199 0.34 18.02 9.35
CA GLU A 199 -0.59 18.81 8.55
C GLU A 199 0.12 19.99 7.89
N PHE A 200 -0.27 20.32 6.66
CA PHE A 200 0.32 21.40 5.89
C PHE A 200 -0.71 22.05 4.97
N SER A 201 -0.71 23.39 4.93
CA SER A 201 -1.30 24.11 3.80
C SER A 201 -0.36 24.04 2.59
N LEU A 202 -0.91 23.85 1.40
CA LEU A 202 -0.16 23.71 0.16
C LEU A 202 -0.15 25.04 -0.62
N PRO A 203 0.95 25.37 -1.32
CA PRO A 203 2.14 24.56 -1.58
C PRO A 203 3.14 24.50 -0.40
N LEU A 204 3.86 23.38 -0.28
CA LEU A 204 4.94 23.21 0.70
C LEU A 204 6.19 24.04 0.35
N ASN A 205 6.82 24.62 1.37
CA ASN A 205 8.18 25.15 1.28
C ASN A 205 9.24 24.03 1.33
N LEU A 206 10.52 24.36 1.09
CA LEU A 206 11.61 23.38 1.03
C LEU A 206 11.84 22.63 2.36
N GLU A 207 11.70 23.30 3.50
CA GLU A 207 11.88 22.68 4.81
C GLU A 207 10.73 21.72 5.12
N GLN A 208 9.50 22.09 4.81
CA GLN A 208 8.32 21.22 4.94
C GLN A 208 8.45 19.96 4.08
N LYS A 209 8.99 20.08 2.86
CA LYS A 209 9.25 18.91 1.98
C LYS A 209 10.25 17.92 2.58
N LYS A 210 11.25 18.41 3.35
CA LYS A 210 12.22 17.55 4.03
C LYS A 210 11.61 16.81 5.22
N GLN A 211 10.63 17.41 5.88
CA GLN A 211 9.95 16.86 7.06
C GLN A 211 8.82 15.89 6.71
N LEU A 212 8.34 15.88 5.48
CA LEU A 212 7.22 15.06 5.04
C LEU A 212 7.54 13.57 5.21
N LYS A 213 6.74 12.86 6.03
CA LYS A 213 6.94 11.45 6.38
C LYS A 213 6.77 10.55 5.16
N HIS A 214 5.73 10.82 4.36
CA HIS A 214 5.40 10.04 3.17
C HIS A 214 5.38 10.92 1.93
N LYS A 215 6.55 11.21 1.35
CA LYS A 215 6.65 12.08 0.15
C LYS A 215 5.77 11.64 -1.01
N VAL A 216 5.60 10.34 -1.17
CA VAL A 216 4.81 9.72 -2.24
C VAL A 216 3.32 10.08 -2.15
N THR A 217 2.76 10.34 -0.96
CA THR A 217 1.33 10.68 -0.80
C THR A 217 0.97 12.05 -1.39
N LEU A 218 1.96 12.91 -1.66
CA LEU A 218 1.79 14.17 -2.39
C LEU A 218 2.40 14.14 -3.80
N GLY A 219 2.71 12.94 -4.31
CA GLY A 219 3.32 12.80 -5.64
C GLY A 219 4.74 13.35 -5.73
N ILE A 220 5.47 13.48 -4.61
CA ILE A 220 6.85 13.96 -4.58
C ILE A 220 7.79 12.76 -4.75
N PRO A 221 8.49 12.64 -5.90
CA PRO A 221 9.39 11.51 -6.15
C PRO A 221 10.61 11.56 -5.21
N ASN A 222 11.10 10.38 -4.84
CA ASN A 222 12.29 10.21 -4.02
C ASN A 222 12.91 8.82 -4.26
N MET A 223 14.12 8.60 -3.73
CA MET A 223 14.88 7.35 -3.89
C MET A 223 14.95 6.54 -2.59
N GLU A 224 14.13 6.84 -1.58
CA GLU A 224 14.19 6.18 -0.27
C GLU A 224 13.85 4.69 -0.37
N ILE A 225 12.99 4.33 -1.32
CA ILE A 225 12.58 2.92 -1.54
C ILE A 225 13.76 2.00 -1.89
N PHE A 226 14.85 2.52 -2.46
CA PHE A 226 16.03 1.71 -2.79
C PHE A 226 16.78 1.18 -1.55
N TRP A 227 16.51 1.73 -0.36
CA TRP A 227 16.95 1.12 0.91
C TRP A 227 16.41 -0.30 1.12
N LEU A 228 15.29 -0.67 0.48
CA LEU A 228 14.72 -2.03 0.56
C LEU A 228 15.47 -3.07 -0.26
N SER A 229 16.46 -2.67 -1.06
CA SER A 229 17.22 -3.57 -1.93
C SER A 229 18.72 -3.29 -1.81
N THR A 230 19.34 -2.79 -2.86
CA THR A 230 20.79 -2.73 -3.04
C THR A 230 21.49 -1.66 -2.19
N ARG A 231 20.75 -0.84 -1.45
CA ARG A 231 21.31 0.23 -0.59
C ARG A 231 21.19 -0.06 0.90
N GLY A 232 20.58 -1.18 1.30
CA GLY A 232 20.47 -1.60 2.70
C GLY A 232 21.77 -2.17 3.25
N GLU A 233 22.06 -1.92 4.53
CA GLU A 233 23.29 -2.38 5.20
C GLU A 233 23.28 -3.88 5.56
N VAL A 234 22.14 -4.58 5.41
CA VAL A 234 21.90 -5.93 5.99
C VAL A 234 21.33 -6.93 4.99
N LEU A 235 21.48 -6.70 3.68
CA LEU A 235 20.95 -7.59 2.65
C LEU A 235 22.12 -8.22 1.89
N GLU A 236 22.51 -9.43 2.27
CA GLU A 236 23.40 -10.25 1.46
C GLU A 236 22.56 -11.32 0.73
N PRO A 237 22.78 -11.55 -0.58
CA PRO A 237 23.59 -10.72 -1.47
C PRO A 237 22.97 -9.32 -1.72
N SER A 238 23.81 -8.30 -1.86
CA SER A 238 23.38 -6.90 -1.99
C SER A 238 23.23 -6.40 -3.43
N ASP A 239 23.55 -7.23 -4.43
CA ASP A 239 23.69 -6.80 -5.82
C ASP A 239 22.52 -7.19 -6.74
N GLY A 240 21.48 -7.84 -6.21
CA GLY A 240 20.26 -8.21 -6.93
C GLY A 240 19.11 -8.59 -5.99
N HIS A 241 17.88 -8.45 -6.50
CA HIS A 241 16.68 -8.94 -5.81
C HIS A 241 15.59 -9.34 -6.81
N VAL A 242 14.73 -10.26 -6.39
CA VAL A 242 13.51 -10.69 -7.06
C VAL A 242 12.33 -10.45 -6.12
N TRP A 243 11.24 -9.90 -6.65
CA TRP A 243 10.00 -9.72 -5.91
C TRP A 243 9.02 -10.85 -6.22
N PHE A 244 8.51 -11.47 -5.18
CA PHE A 244 7.27 -12.23 -5.25
C PHE A 244 6.13 -11.39 -4.66
N SER A 245 5.13 -11.10 -5.48
CA SER A 245 4.10 -10.11 -5.18
C SER A 245 2.69 -10.72 -5.17
N PRO A 246 2.37 -11.60 -4.21
CA PRO A 246 1.08 -12.26 -4.18
C PRO A 246 -0.02 -11.26 -3.81
N ILE A 247 -1.14 -11.35 -4.53
CA ILE A 247 -2.35 -10.57 -4.28
C ILE A 247 -3.34 -11.39 -3.46
N ILE A 248 -3.97 -10.76 -2.48
CA ILE A 248 -5.05 -11.34 -1.69
C ILE A 248 -6.25 -10.38 -1.67
N PRO A 249 -7.47 -10.87 -1.37
CA PRO A 249 -8.60 -9.99 -1.11
C PRO A 249 -8.24 -8.91 -0.09
N ARG A 250 -8.77 -7.71 -0.28
CA ARG A 250 -8.55 -6.60 0.65
C ARG A 250 -9.40 -6.74 1.91
N ASP A 251 -9.12 -7.80 2.67
CA ASP A 251 -9.85 -8.23 3.84
C ASP A 251 -8.87 -8.51 4.99
N GLY A 252 -9.23 -8.09 6.20
CA GLY A 252 -8.35 -8.25 7.37
C GLY A 252 -8.16 -9.70 7.78
N LYS A 253 -9.17 -10.58 7.65
CA LYS A 253 -9.03 -12.00 7.99
C LYS A 253 -8.15 -12.71 6.97
N GLU A 254 -8.35 -12.45 5.67
CA GLU A 254 -7.49 -13.03 4.63
C GLU A 254 -6.04 -12.55 4.75
N LEU A 255 -5.81 -11.31 5.20
CA LEU A 255 -4.47 -10.82 5.54
C LEU A 255 -3.83 -11.63 6.66
N LEU A 256 -4.52 -11.79 7.79
CA LEU A 256 -3.98 -12.54 8.94
C LEU A 256 -3.73 -14.02 8.60
N LYS A 257 -4.64 -14.62 7.82
CA LYS A 257 -4.50 -15.98 7.29
C LYS A 257 -3.34 -16.11 6.32
N CYS A 258 -3.14 -15.13 5.44
CA CYS A 258 -2.01 -15.08 4.51
C CYS A 258 -0.68 -15.11 5.27
N GLN A 259 -0.54 -14.36 6.36
CA GLN A 259 0.65 -14.43 7.22
C GLN A 259 0.89 -15.85 7.74
N GLU A 260 -0.15 -16.51 8.25
CA GLU A 260 -0.06 -17.88 8.80
C GLU A 260 0.32 -18.90 7.72
N VAL A 261 -0.26 -18.81 6.53
CA VAL A 261 0.05 -19.68 5.40
C VAL A 261 1.52 -19.56 5.01
N TYR A 262 2.04 -18.35 4.83
CA TYR A 262 3.44 -18.16 4.45
C TYR A 262 4.41 -18.58 5.56
N MET A 263 4.11 -18.30 6.82
CA MET A 263 4.97 -18.76 7.92
C MET A 263 5.04 -20.29 7.97
N ASN A 264 3.92 -20.99 7.78
CA ASN A 264 3.89 -22.44 7.75
C ASN A 264 4.62 -23.01 6.52
N LEU A 265 4.44 -22.41 5.35
CA LEU A 265 5.10 -22.85 4.11
C LEU A 265 6.63 -22.79 4.22
N PHE A 266 7.17 -21.66 4.69
CA PHE A 266 8.62 -21.51 4.82
C PHE A 266 9.20 -22.45 5.89
N ARG A 267 8.43 -22.74 6.94
CA ARG A 267 8.79 -23.78 7.91
C ARG A 267 8.89 -25.16 7.26
N GLU A 268 7.94 -25.53 6.40
CA GLU A 268 8.00 -26.81 5.67
C GLU A 268 9.23 -26.90 4.77
N PHE A 269 9.69 -25.78 4.23
CA PHE A 269 10.94 -25.69 3.47
C PHE A 269 12.20 -25.67 4.35
N GLY A 270 12.08 -25.53 5.67
CA GLY A 270 13.22 -25.39 6.59
C GLY A 270 13.89 -24.02 6.51
N GLU A 271 13.22 -23.02 5.97
CA GLU A 271 13.72 -21.66 5.75
C GLU A 271 13.05 -20.64 6.69
N GLU A 272 13.72 -19.51 6.94
CA GLU A 272 13.11 -18.40 7.68
C GLU A 272 12.04 -17.71 6.82
N SER A 273 10.85 -17.50 7.36
CA SER A 273 9.78 -16.84 6.60
C SER A 273 10.06 -15.34 6.47
N PRO A 274 10.05 -14.77 5.24
CA PRO A 274 10.11 -13.32 5.03
C PRO A 274 8.81 -12.62 5.48
N ILE A 275 7.76 -13.38 5.77
CA ILE A 275 6.51 -12.88 6.34
C ILE A 275 6.45 -13.27 7.82
N THR A 276 6.15 -12.27 8.64
CA THR A 276 5.99 -12.40 10.09
C THR A 276 4.55 -12.05 10.48
N PRO A 277 4.14 -12.27 11.74
CA PRO A 277 2.84 -11.81 12.24
C PRO A 277 2.64 -10.29 12.13
N PHE A 278 3.74 -9.53 11.98
CA PHE A 278 3.76 -8.07 11.86
C PHE A 278 3.82 -7.57 10.42
N SER A 279 4.07 -8.48 9.48
CA SER A 279 4.20 -8.15 8.07
C SER A 279 2.88 -7.64 7.52
N HIS A 280 2.93 -6.52 6.83
CA HIS A 280 1.77 -5.78 6.37
C HIS A 280 1.77 -5.72 4.84
N PRO A 281 0.58 -5.75 4.21
CA PRO A 281 0.49 -5.66 2.77
C PRO A 281 0.73 -4.23 2.28
N ARG A 282 0.72 -4.08 0.96
CA ARG A 282 0.59 -2.83 0.24
C ARG A 282 -0.84 -2.69 -0.28
N SER A 283 -1.36 -1.47 -0.20
CA SER A 283 -2.70 -1.05 -0.63
C SER A 283 -2.68 -0.35 -2.00
N TRP A 284 -1.66 -0.62 -2.83
CA TRP A 284 -1.50 0.02 -4.15
C TRP A 284 -2.60 -0.34 -5.16
N MET A 285 -3.42 -1.34 -4.84
CA MET A 285 -4.56 -1.77 -5.64
C MET A 285 -5.83 -1.52 -4.81
N TYR A 286 -6.80 -0.80 -5.38
CA TYR A 286 -8.02 -0.42 -4.67
C TYR A 286 -8.75 -1.61 -4.00
N ARG A 287 -8.77 -2.77 -4.67
CA ARG A 287 -9.59 -3.94 -4.28
C ARG A 287 -8.79 -5.15 -3.80
N ALA A 288 -7.46 -5.02 -3.71
CA ALA A 288 -6.59 -6.13 -3.33
C ALA A 288 -5.44 -5.64 -2.46
N PHE A 289 -5.01 -6.49 -1.54
CA PHE A 289 -3.74 -6.32 -0.89
C PHE A 289 -2.65 -7.02 -1.69
N CYS A 290 -1.48 -6.40 -1.79
CA CYS A 290 -0.29 -7.00 -2.38
C CYS A 290 0.76 -7.17 -1.29
N PHE A 291 1.14 -8.40 -0.98
CA PHE A 291 2.36 -8.62 -0.21
C PHE A 291 3.57 -8.46 -1.13
N MET A 292 4.71 -8.04 -0.57
CA MET A 292 5.96 -7.89 -1.31
C MET A 292 7.02 -8.68 -0.56
N LEU A 293 7.39 -9.85 -1.09
CA LEU A 293 8.45 -10.69 -0.53
C LEU A 293 9.71 -10.48 -1.37
N ALA A 294 10.77 -10.02 -0.73
CA ALA A 294 12.07 -9.87 -1.36
C ALA A 294 12.84 -11.19 -1.26
N PHE A 295 13.37 -11.65 -2.39
CA PHE A 295 14.40 -12.68 -2.42
C PHE A 295 15.66 -12.04 -3.00
N ASN A 296 16.72 -11.98 -2.21
CA ASN A 296 17.98 -11.44 -2.69
C ASN A 296 18.66 -12.49 -3.58
N ASN A 297 19.25 -12.04 -4.68
CA ASN A 297 20.04 -12.88 -5.58
C ASN A 297 21.29 -12.12 -6.03
N SER A 298 22.34 -12.85 -6.40
CA SER A 298 23.61 -12.23 -6.79
C SER A 298 23.98 -12.59 -8.20
N ARG A 299 24.38 -11.64 -9.04
CA ARG A 299 24.82 -11.94 -10.41
C ARG A 299 26.02 -12.91 -10.47
N THR A 300 26.77 -13.03 -9.37
CA THR A 300 27.92 -13.94 -9.27
C THR A 300 27.54 -15.37 -8.90
N ASP A 301 26.33 -15.60 -8.39
CA ASP A 301 25.82 -16.93 -8.06
C ASP A 301 25.19 -17.61 -9.27
N LYS A 302 26.02 -18.16 -10.16
CA LYS A 302 25.55 -18.85 -11.37
C LYS A 302 24.77 -20.15 -11.09
N ALA A 303 24.81 -20.69 -9.87
CA ALA A 303 24.12 -21.94 -9.55
C ALA A 303 22.63 -21.70 -9.25
N HIS A 304 22.27 -20.50 -8.78
CA HIS A 304 20.92 -20.15 -8.36
C HIS A 304 20.23 -19.05 -9.20
N ASN A 305 20.89 -18.46 -10.20
CA ASN A 305 20.26 -17.58 -11.22
C ASN A 305 20.06 -18.28 -12.55
#